data_AF-T4VGB3-F1
#
_entry.id   AF-T4VGB3-F1
#
_cell.length_a   1.000
_cell.length_b   1.000
_cell.length_c   1.000
_cell.angle_alpha   90.00
_cell.angle_beta   90.00
_cell.angle_gamma   90.00
#
_symmetry.space_group_name_H-M   'P 1'
#
loop_
_entity.id
_entity.type
_entity.pdbx_description
1 polymer ?
#
loop_
_entity_poly.entity_id
_entity_poly.type
_entity_poly.pdbx_seq_one_letter_code
_entity_poly.pdbx_strand_id
1 'polypeptide(L)'
;MAYVYRFIDQHEKTIYIGYTGQTLDKRMSQHFQKGHLPSKCYNSIARIEYIRYATKSDAMVIETYMINKYKPIYNKLNKQNDTITLNLEIEENWKVYRVYKTTTEYKDNVNYNSCSGCIVSVGVIAFLLYAIGFFFFSII
;
A
#
# COMPACT_ATOMS: atom_id res chain seq x y z
N MET A 1 -11.43 -0.80 -15.31
CA MET A 1 -10.45 -0.92 -14.22
C MET A 1 -9.60 0.33 -14.16
N ALA A 2 -9.50 0.94 -12.99
CA ALA A 2 -8.69 2.11 -12.71
C ALA A 2 -7.87 1.90 -11.42
N TYR A 3 -6.91 2.77 -11.17
CA TYR A 3 -5.99 2.67 -10.05
C TYR A 3 -5.86 4.01 -9.36
N VAL A 4 -5.87 4.01 -8.04
CA VAL A 4 -5.30 5.10 -7.23
C VAL A 4 -3.94 4.63 -6.77
N TYR A 5 -2.92 5.48 -6.91
CA TYR A 5 -1.56 5.17 -6.52
C TYR A 5 -0.98 6.30 -5.68
N ARG A 6 -0.02 5.94 -4.83
CA ARG A 6 0.72 6.89 -4.00
C ARG A 6 2.22 6.66 -4.07
N PHE A 7 2.97 7.74 -3.95
CA PHE A 7 4.42 7.71 -3.78
C PHE A 7 4.72 7.86 -2.30
N ILE A 8 5.53 6.94 -1.79
CA ILE A 8 6.00 6.96 -0.41
C ILE A 8 7.49 7.27 -0.39
N ASP A 9 7.91 8.14 0.52
CA ASP A 9 9.32 8.46 0.73
C ASP A 9 10.00 7.51 1.73
N GLN A 10 11.28 7.75 1.99
CA GLN A 10 12.09 6.93 2.91
C GLN A 10 11.68 7.05 4.39
N HIS A 11 10.80 8.00 4.72
CA HIS A 11 10.28 8.25 6.05
C HIS A 11 8.82 7.79 6.17
N GLU A 12 8.41 6.86 5.31
CA GLU A 12 7.06 6.29 5.28
C GLU A 12 5.95 7.33 5.03
N LYS A 13 6.30 8.51 4.49
CA LYS A 13 5.33 9.58 4.23
C LYS A 13 4.76 9.48 2.83
N THR A 14 3.43 9.61 2.73
CA THR A 14 2.77 9.84 1.43
C THR A 14 3.13 11.23 0.90
N ILE A 15 3.91 11.29 -0.17
CA ILE A 15 4.41 12.54 -0.75
C ILE A 15 3.64 12.97 -2.02
N TYR A 16 2.98 12.03 -2.69
CA TYR A 16 2.13 12.30 -3.84
C TYR A 16 1.05 11.21 -3.97
N ILE A 17 -0.14 11.59 -4.45
CA ILE A 17 -1.25 10.70 -4.78
C ILE A 17 -1.77 11.05 -6.18
N GLY A 18 -2.11 10.04 -6.97
CA GLY A 18 -2.80 10.25 -8.23
C GLY A 18 -3.68 9.08 -8.63
N TYR A 19 -4.56 9.28 -9.61
CA TYR A 19 -5.29 8.18 -10.25
C TYR A 19 -4.89 7.96 -11.72
N THR A 20 -5.25 6.79 -12.24
CA THR A 20 -5.15 6.48 -13.67
C THR A 20 -6.22 5.49 -14.10
N GLY A 21 -6.80 5.71 -15.28
CA GLY A 21 -7.64 4.73 -15.99
C GLY A 21 -6.84 3.80 -16.92
N GLN A 22 -5.51 3.96 -16.95
CA GLN A 22 -4.59 3.13 -17.72
C GLN A 22 -3.87 2.14 -16.78
N THR A 23 -3.12 1.20 -17.35
CA THR A 23 -2.21 0.34 -16.58
C THR A 23 -1.18 1.16 -15.80
N LEU A 24 -0.78 0.68 -14.61
CA LEU A 24 0.24 1.35 -13.80
C LEU A 24 1.56 1.52 -14.55
N ASP A 25 2.01 0.54 -15.34
CA ASP A 25 3.26 0.64 -16.12
C ASP A 25 3.26 1.85 -17.07
N LYS A 26 2.19 2.00 -17.86
CA LYS A 26 2.01 3.15 -18.75
C LYS A 26 2.00 4.47 -17.98
N ARG A 27 1.31 4.52 -16.83
CA ARG A 27 1.26 5.73 -16.00
C ARG A 27 2.62 6.08 -15.39
N MET A 28 3.36 5.08 -14.91
CA MET A 28 4.69 5.27 -14.35
C MET A 28 5.68 5.69 -15.42
N SER A 29 5.62 5.10 -16.62
CA SER A 29 6.41 5.55 -17.77
C SER A 29 6.17 7.03 -18.08
N GLN A 30 4.92 7.50 -18.04
CA GLN A 30 4.59 8.90 -18.26
C GLN A 30 5.21 9.82 -17.18
N HIS A 31 5.14 9.43 -15.91
CA HIS A 31 5.76 10.18 -14.81
C HIS A 31 7.28 10.27 -14.97
N PHE A 32 7.95 9.15 -15.21
CA PHE A 32 9.42 9.12 -15.20
C PHE A 32 10.07 9.63 -16.48
N GLN A 33 9.34 9.68 -17.61
CA GLN A 33 9.87 10.21 -18.88
C GLN A 33 9.49 11.68 -19.14
N LYS A 34 8.23 12.05 -18.89
CA LYS A 34 7.67 13.37 -19.25
C LYS A 34 6.82 13.97 -18.12
N GLY A 35 7.06 13.55 -16.89
CA GLY A 35 6.19 13.91 -15.78
C GLY A 35 6.31 15.39 -15.39
N HIS A 36 5.25 15.89 -14.76
CA HIS A 36 5.09 17.30 -14.38
C HIS A 36 5.55 17.59 -12.93
N LEU A 37 5.89 16.57 -12.16
CA LEU A 37 6.38 16.73 -10.78
C LEU A 37 7.86 17.12 -10.79
N PRO A 38 8.33 17.87 -9.78
CA PRO A 38 9.73 18.24 -9.68
C PRO A 38 10.62 17.02 -9.45
N SER A 39 11.86 17.04 -9.95
CA SER A 39 12.82 15.93 -9.80
C SER A 39 13.04 15.51 -8.35
N LYS A 40 12.94 16.45 -7.40
CA LYS A 40 13.01 16.17 -5.97
C LYS A 40 11.95 15.16 -5.51
N CYS A 41 10.74 15.22 -6.07
CA CYS A 41 9.68 14.25 -5.81
C CYS A 41 10.13 12.85 -6.23
N TYR A 42 10.52 12.68 -7.50
CA TYR A 42 10.92 11.36 -8.02
C TYR A 42 12.14 10.80 -7.28
N ASN A 43 13.12 11.63 -6.95
CA ASN A 43 14.32 11.21 -6.22
C ASN A 43 14.02 10.81 -4.76
N SER A 44 12.93 11.31 -4.19
CA SER A 44 12.52 10.98 -2.82
C SER A 44 11.71 9.69 -2.71
N ILE A 45 11.23 9.13 -3.83
CA ILE A 45 10.43 7.90 -3.84
C ILE A 45 11.25 6.73 -3.27
N ALA A 46 10.77 6.16 -2.18
CA ALA A 46 11.22 4.87 -1.68
C ALA A 46 10.40 3.73 -2.26
N ARG A 47 9.08 3.90 -2.38
CA ARG A 47 8.20 2.92 -3.05
C ARG A 47 6.92 3.54 -3.60
N ILE A 48 6.27 2.78 -4.47
CA ILE A 48 4.99 3.12 -5.08
C ILE A 48 3.98 2.05 -4.69
N GLU A 49 2.83 2.50 -4.25
CA GLU A 49 1.72 1.64 -3.83
C GLU A 49 0.45 2.00 -4.58
N TYR A 50 -0.51 1.07 -4.64
CA TYR A 50 -1.76 1.28 -5.35
C TYR A 50 -2.94 0.49 -4.77
N ILE A 51 -4.14 0.95 -5.12
CA ILE A 51 -5.42 0.26 -4.90
C ILE A 51 -6.15 0.20 -6.25
N ARG A 52 -6.88 -0.90 -6.51
CA ARG A 52 -7.66 -1.10 -7.75
C ARG A 52 -9.11 -0.69 -7.54
N TYR A 53 -9.69 -0.07 -8.56
CA TYR A 53 -11.10 0.32 -8.61
C TYR A 53 -11.74 -0.15 -9.92
N ALA A 54 -13.04 -0.47 -9.85
CA ALA A 54 -13.78 -0.94 -11.02
C ALA A 54 -13.85 0.14 -12.11
N THR A 55 -14.25 1.35 -11.71
CA THR A 55 -14.45 2.48 -12.63
C THR A 55 -13.41 3.58 -12.43
N LYS A 56 -13.23 4.40 -13.47
CA LYS A 56 -12.38 5.60 -13.41
C LYS A 56 -12.99 6.65 -12.47
N SER A 57 -14.32 6.75 -12.44
CA SER A 57 -15.05 7.70 -11.60
C SER A 57 -14.79 7.44 -10.12
N ASP A 58 -14.85 6.17 -9.69
CA ASP A 58 -14.55 5.79 -8.31
C ASP A 58 -13.12 6.21 -7.95
N ALA A 59 -12.14 5.84 -8.78
CA ALA A 59 -10.74 6.20 -8.54
C ALA A 59 -10.51 7.72 -8.44
N MET A 60 -11.25 8.52 -9.21
CA MET A 60 -11.16 9.99 -9.18
C MET A 60 -11.73 10.58 -7.89
N VAL A 61 -12.85 10.05 -7.40
CA VAL A 61 -13.43 10.45 -6.10
C VAL A 61 -12.49 10.08 -4.97
N ILE A 62 -11.98 8.84 -4.99
CA ILE A 62 -11.03 8.36 -3.98
C ILE A 62 -9.73 9.16 -3.98
N GLU A 63 -9.17 9.50 -5.15
CA GLU A 63 -7.98 10.35 -5.24
C GLU A 63 -8.21 11.69 -4.52
N THR A 64 -9.33 12.35 -4.81
CA THR A 64 -9.67 13.65 -4.21
C THR A 64 -9.80 13.52 -2.68
N TYR A 65 -10.46 12.48 -2.21
CA TYR A 65 -10.57 12.17 -0.79
C TYR A 65 -9.19 11.96 -0.14
N MET A 66 -8.36 11.10 -0.74
CA MET A 66 -7.04 10.77 -0.20
C MET A 66 -6.06 11.95 -0.24
N ILE A 67 -6.09 12.79 -1.27
CA ILE A 67 -5.30 14.04 -1.32
C ILE A 67 -5.66 14.94 -0.15
N ASN A 68 -6.95 15.05 0.18
CA ASN A 68 -7.40 15.87 1.29
C ASN A 68 -7.17 15.21 2.66
N LYS A 69 -7.16 13.88 2.74
CA LYS A 69 -6.82 13.14 3.96
C LYS A 69 -5.34 13.23 4.31
N TYR A 70 -4.46 13.03 3.32
CA TYR A 70 -3.02 12.94 3.53
C TYR A 70 -2.25 14.25 3.31
N LYS A 71 -2.86 15.23 2.62
CA LYS A 71 -2.25 16.49 2.18
C LYS A 71 -0.81 16.33 1.62
N PRO A 72 -0.55 15.41 0.66
CA PRO A 72 0.80 15.06 0.23
C PRO A 72 1.54 16.25 -0.37
N ILE A 73 2.81 16.46 -0.02
CA ILE A 73 3.54 17.71 -0.31
C ILE A 73 3.59 18.08 -1.81
N TYR A 74 3.58 17.10 -2.72
CA TYR A 74 3.70 17.34 -4.16
C TYR A 74 2.36 17.42 -4.91
N ASN A 75 1.22 17.14 -4.25
CA ASN A 75 -0.09 17.49 -4.79
C ASN A 75 -0.31 19.00 -4.59
N LYS A 76 -0.31 19.78 -5.68
CA LYS A 76 -0.55 21.23 -5.61
C LYS A 76 -2.02 21.62 -5.75
N LEU A 77 -2.76 20.83 -6.53
CA LEU A 77 -4.18 21.04 -6.80
C LEU A 77 -5.05 20.19 -5.86
N ASN A 78 -6.34 20.50 -5.79
CA ASN A 78 -7.37 19.73 -5.07
C ASN A 78 -7.11 19.56 -3.57
N LYS A 79 -6.29 20.43 -2.97
CA LYS A 79 -6.13 20.52 -1.52
C LYS A 79 -6.99 21.64 -0.98
N GLN A 80 -7.87 21.30 -0.06
CA GLN A 80 -8.58 22.26 0.76
C GLN A 80 -7.77 22.59 2.02
N ASN A 81 -8.03 23.74 2.64
CA ASN A 81 -7.38 24.14 3.90
C ASN A 81 -8.11 23.60 5.14
N ASP A 82 -9.34 23.11 4.96
CA ASP A 82 -10.14 22.49 6.00
C ASP A 82 -9.82 20.99 6.15
N THR A 83 -10.38 20.42 7.21
CA THR A 83 -10.28 18.99 7.54
C THR A 83 -11.53 18.27 7.03
N ILE A 84 -11.34 17.15 6.34
CA ILE A 84 -12.47 16.31 5.92
C ILE A 84 -13.15 15.75 7.17
N THR A 85 -14.46 15.98 7.31
CA THR A 85 -15.31 15.37 8.34
C THR A 85 -15.97 14.07 7.88
N LEU A 86 -16.07 13.86 6.57
CA LEU A 86 -16.63 12.65 5.98
C LEU A 86 -15.67 11.46 6.17
N ASN A 87 -16.15 10.40 6.82
CA ASN A 87 -15.44 9.13 6.86
C ASN A 87 -16.01 8.21 5.78
N LEU A 88 -15.30 8.13 4.65
CA LEU A 88 -15.56 7.07 3.67
C LEU A 88 -14.87 5.81 4.22
N GLU A 89 -15.63 4.76 4.50
CA GLU A 89 -15.13 3.44 4.95
C GLU A 89 -14.35 2.74 3.82
N ILE A 90 -13.25 3.35 3.39
CA ILE A 90 -12.39 2.86 2.33
C ILE A 90 -11.38 1.93 2.97
N GLU A 91 -11.37 0.69 2.50
CA GLU A 91 -10.35 -0.26 2.88
C GLU A 91 -9.01 0.12 2.22
N GLU A 92 -8.07 0.61 3.04
CA GLU A 92 -6.76 1.09 2.58
C GLU A 92 -5.75 -0.05 2.39
N ASN A 93 -6.14 -1.08 1.64
CA ASN A 93 -5.31 -2.24 1.32
C ASN A 93 -4.30 -1.93 0.20
N TRP A 94 -3.36 -1.04 0.52
CA TRP A 94 -2.30 -0.62 -0.38
C TRP A 94 -1.42 -1.79 -0.80
N LYS A 95 -1.38 -2.07 -2.10
CA LYS A 95 -0.49 -3.07 -2.70
C LYS A 95 0.77 -2.40 -3.20
N VAL A 96 1.93 -3.02 -2.95
CA VAL A 96 3.21 -2.52 -3.46
C VAL A 96 3.29 -2.76 -4.97
N TYR A 97 3.54 -1.71 -5.74
CA TYR A 97 3.82 -1.79 -7.17
C TYR A 97 5.33 -1.94 -7.43
N ARG A 98 6.15 -1.09 -6.80
CA ARG A 98 7.61 -1.11 -6.97
C ARG A 98 8.32 -0.48 -5.78
N VAL A 99 9.45 -1.06 -5.39
CA VAL A 99 10.38 -0.52 -4.37
C VAL A 99 11.63 -0.01 -5.07
N TYR A 100 12.06 1.20 -4.71
CA TYR A 100 13.26 1.89 -5.21
C TYR A 100 14.32 2.02 -4.13
N LYS A 101 13.91 2.26 -2.89
CA LYS A 101 14.78 2.33 -1.71
C LYS A 101 14.12 1.55 -0.59
N THR A 102 14.93 0.82 0.16
CA THR A 102 14.44 0.09 1.31
C THR A 102 14.55 0.96 2.55
N THR A 103 13.43 1.20 3.24
CA THR A 103 13.44 1.80 4.58
C THR A 103 13.78 0.72 5.61
N THR A 104 14.33 1.10 6.77
CA THR A 104 14.61 0.14 7.85
C THR A 104 13.31 -0.55 8.28
N GLU A 105 12.24 0.23 8.43
CA GLU A 105 10.90 -0.25 8.76
C GLU A 105 10.33 -1.23 7.71
N TYR A 106 10.55 -0.97 6.42
CA TYR A 106 10.15 -1.90 5.35
C TYR A 106 11.02 -3.16 5.31
N LYS A 107 12.29 -3.12 5.74
CA LYS A 107 13.06 -4.36 5.90
C LYS A 107 12.49 -5.21 7.02
N ASP A 108 12.18 -4.56 8.14
CA ASP A 108 11.72 -5.25 9.34
C ASP A 108 10.33 -5.86 9.13
N ASN A 109 9.41 -5.17 8.46
CA ASN A 109 8.08 -5.73 8.18
C ASN A 109 8.14 -6.90 7.18
N VAL A 110 8.98 -6.83 6.14
CA VAL A 110 9.17 -7.93 5.19
C VAL A 110 9.80 -9.12 5.89
N ASN A 111 10.82 -8.91 6.71
CA ASN A 111 11.46 -9.96 7.50
C ASN A 111 10.49 -10.59 8.50
N TYR A 112 9.72 -9.77 9.22
CA TYR A 112 8.70 -10.25 10.15
C TYR A 112 7.65 -11.11 9.44
N ASN A 113 7.11 -10.65 8.30
CA ASN A 113 6.12 -11.42 7.53
C ASN A 113 6.70 -12.73 6.99
N SER A 114 7.96 -12.73 6.54
CA SER A 114 8.66 -13.92 6.09
C SER A 114 8.91 -14.92 7.22
N CYS A 115 9.20 -14.44 8.44
CA CYS A 115 9.51 -15.30 9.59
C CYS A 115 8.22 -15.80 10.29
N SER A 116 7.21 -14.94 10.43
CA SER A 116 5.93 -15.26 11.06
C SER A 116 5.19 -16.37 10.32
N GLY A 117 5.26 -16.40 8.98
CA GLY A 117 4.68 -17.49 8.20
C GLY A 117 5.24 -18.88 8.56
N CYS A 118 6.51 -18.96 8.95
CA CYS A 118 7.16 -20.20 9.38
C CYS A 118 6.80 -20.58 10.81
N ILE A 119 6.58 -19.62 11.71
CA ILE A 119 6.28 -19.90 13.12
C ILE A 119 4.84 -20.43 13.27
N VAL A 120 3.89 -19.85 12.53
CA VAL A 120 2.48 -20.27 12.58
C VAL A 120 2.31 -21.70 12.06
N SER A 121 3.04 -22.10 11.02
CA SER A 121 2.96 -23.47 10.50
C SER A 121 3.49 -24.52 11.48
N VAL A 122 4.57 -24.23 12.21
CA VAL A 122 5.13 -25.15 13.23
C VAL A 122 4.17 -25.34 14.40
N GLY A 123 3.54 -24.27 14.88
CA GLY A 123 2.58 -24.35 15.99
C GLY A 123 1.34 -25.18 15.68
N VAL A 124 0.81 -25.08 14.45
CA VAL A 124 -0.34 -25.87 14.00
C VAL A 124 0.01 -27.36 13.91
N ILE A 125 1.20 -27.70 13.40
CA ILE A 125 1.65 -29.10 13.32
C ILE A 125 1.80 -29.70 14.72
N ALA A 126 2.40 -28.98 15.66
CA ALA A 126 2.55 -29.45 17.04
C ALA A 126 1.19 -29.68 17.73
N PHE A 127 0.22 -28.78 17.51
CA PHE A 127 -1.14 -28.92 18.05
C PHE A 127 -1.89 -30.13 17.46
N LEU A 128 -1.76 -30.37 16.15
CA LEU A 128 -2.35 -31.54 15.50
C LEU A 128 -1.75 -32.86 16.02
N LEU A 129 -0.42 -32.91 16.22
CA LEU A 129 0.24 -34.09 16.79
C LEU A 129 -0.21 -34.35 18.23
N TYR A 130 -0.34 -33.30 19.05
CA TYR A 130 -0.86 -33.42 20.41
C TYR A 130 -2.32 -33.90 20.43
N ALA A 131 -3.18 -33.34 19.58
CA ALA A 131 -4.58 -33.73 19.48
C ALA A 131 -4.74 -35.20 19.05
N ILE A 132 -3.92 -35.68 18.10
CA ILE A 132 -3.92 -37.09 17.68
C ILE A 132 -3.45 -37.98 18.84
N GLY A 133 -2.36 -37.62 19.53
CA GLY A 133 -1.87 -38.37 20.69
C GLY A 133 -2.88 -38.48 21.83
N PHE A 134 -3.62 -37.40 22.10
CA PHE A 134 -4.67 -37.37 23.12
C PHE A 134 -5.87 -38.25 22.76
N PHE A 135 -6.21 -38.33 21.46
CA PHE A 135 -7.30 -39.17 20.96
C PHE A 135 -7.00 -40.66 21.13
N PHE A 136 -5.75 -41.07 20.87
CA PHE A 136 -5.32 -42.46 21.08
C PHE A 136 -5.24 -42.86 22.55
N PHE A 137 -4.95 -41.92 23.45
CA PHE A 137 -4.89 -42.18 24.89
C PHE A 137 -6.28 -42.30 25.54
N SER A 138 -7.34 -41.80 24.88
CA SER A 138 -8.71 -41.83 25.41
C SER A 138 -9.54 -43.04 24.93
N ILE A 139 -8.98 -43.91 24.08
CA ILE A 139 -9.64 -45.08 23.49
C ILE A 139 -9.14 -46.41 24.11
N ILE A 140 -8.19 -46.34 25.06
CA ILE A 140 -7.72 -47.47 25.88
C ILE A 140 -8.35 -47.34 27.27
#